data_AF-A0A411H969-F1
#
_entry.id   AF-A0A411H969-F1
#
_cell.length_a   1.000
_cell.length_b   1.000
_cell.length_c   1.000
_cell.angle_alpha   90.00
_cell.angle_beta   90.00
_cell.angle_gamma   90.00
#
_symmetry.space_group_name_H-M   'P 1'
#
loop_
_entity.id
_entity.type
_entity.pdbx_description
1 polymer ?
#
loop_
_entity_poly.entity_id
_entity_poly.type
_entity_poly.pdbx_seq_one_letter_code
_entity_poly.pdbx_strand_id
1 'polypeptide(L)'
;SIIIKPLFETFNGMVSTASLEDLNQTAMAWLDEHCSLRVLRPMVLNTLRHLSTTTSILSDPSHLPEQATEAVCKINKTAGET
;
A
#
# COMPACT_ATOMS: atom_id res chain seq x y z
N SER A 1 0.11 -3.81 4.11
CA SER A 1 0.91 -2.61 3.79
C SER A 1 0.01 -1.55 3.18
N ILE A 2 0.15 -0.29 3.61
CA ILE A 2 -0.81 0.81 3.33
C ILE A 2 -0.71 1.31 1.88
N ILE A 3 0.49 1.31 1.30
CA ILE A 3 0.76 1.85 -0.04
C ILE A 3 0.71 0.75 -1.10
N ILE A 4 1.33 -0.40 -0.83
CA ILE A 4 1.48 -1.45 -1.85
C ILE A 4 0.15 -2.14 -2.19
N LYS A 5 -0.77 -2.25 -1.21
CA LYS A 5 -2.05 -2.95 -1.40
C LYS A 5 -2.94 -2.26 -2.44
N PRO A 6 -3.24 -0.95 -2.34
CA PRO A 6 -4.04 -0.29 -3.35
C PRO A 6 -3.37 -0.29 -4.73
N LEU A 7 -2.03 -0.20 -4.81
CA LEU A 7 -1.31 -0.31 -6.08
C LEU A 7 -1.44 -1.72 -6.68
N PHE A 8 -1.35 -2.76 -5.87
CA PHE A 8 -1.51 -4.13 -6.34
C PHE A 8 -2.94 -4.42 -6.82
N GLU A 9 -3.93 -3.90 -6.11
CA GLU A 9 -5.34 -4.01 -6.51
C GLU A 9 -5.59 -3.30 -7.85
N THR A 10 -5.05 -2.10 -8.05
CA THR A 10 -5.19 -1.40 -9.33
C THR A 10 -4.43 -2.09 -10.46
N PHE A 11 -3.23 -2.63 -10.19
CA PHE A 11 -2.48 -3.42 -11.16
C PHE A 11 -3.30 -4.63 -11.65
N ASN A 12 -3.83 -5.43 -10.74
CA ASN A 12 -4.65 -6.60 -11.08
C ASN A 12 -5.93 -6.25 -11.85
N GLY A 13 -6.46 -5.04 -11.65
CA GLY A 13 -7.65 -4.56 -12.34
C GLY A 13 -7.40 -4.00 -13.75
N MET A 14 -6.18 -3.55 -14.06
CA MET A 14 -5.87 -2.82 -15.29
C MET A 14 -4.87 -3.51 -16.22
N VAL A 15 -4.00 -4.36 -15.68
CA VAL A 15 -3.01 -5.07 -16.48
C VAL A 15 -3.62 -6.35 -17.05
N SER A 16 -3.49 -6.50 -18.36
CA SER A 16 -4.03 -7.65 -19.07
C SER A 16 -3.03 -8.80 -19.13
N THR A 17 -3.54 -10.03 -19.16
CA THR A 17 -2.74 -11.26 -19.24
C THR A 17 -3.03 -12.06 -20.52
N ALA A 18 -3.71 -11.44 -21.50
CA ALA A 18 -4.15 -12.11 -22.72
C ALA A 18 -2.99 -12.58 -23.63
N SER A 19 -1.87 -11.87 -23.61
CA SER A 19 -0.63 -12.27 -24.29
C SER A 19 0.58 -11.60 -23.61
N LEU A 20 1.79 -12.03 -23.94
CA LEU A 20 3.01 -11.39 -23.41
C LEU A 20 3.17 -9.94 -23.89
N GLU A 21 2.82 -9.65 -25.14
CA GLU A 21 2.89 -8.29 -25.69
C GLU A 21 1.89 -7.35 -24.99
N ASP A 22 0.65 -7.82 -24.87
CA ASP A 22 -0.43 -7.10 -24.21
C ASP A 22 -0.16 -6.88 -22.71
N LEU A 23 0.39 -7.89 -22.03
CA LEU A 23 0.87 -7.78 -20.65
C LEU A 23 1.92 -6.69 -20.52
N ASN A 24 2.94 -6.69 -21.39
CA ASN A 24 4.00 -5.69 -21.33
C ASN A 24 3.46 -4.29 -21.60
N GLN A 25 2.62 -4.13 -22.63
CA GLN A 25 2.08 -2.83 -23.01
C GLN A 25 1.18 -2.25 -21.91
N THR A 26 0.26 -3.05 -21.38
CA THR A 26 -0.67 -2.61 -20.33
C THR A 26 0.02 -2.39 -18.98
N ALA A 27 1.02 -3.19 -18.64
CA ALA A 27 1.83 -2.98 -17.43
C ALA A 27 2.64 -1.67 -17.49
N MET A 28 3.22 -1.35 -18.65
CA MET A 28 3.95 -0.09 -18.82
C MET A 28 3.03 1.12 -18.78
N ALA A 29 1.84 1.04 -19.40
CA ALA A 29 0.84 2.10 -19.31
C ALA A 29 0.37 2.33 -17.86
N TRP A 30 0.06 1.24 -17.13
CA TRP A 30 -0.31 1.32 -15.72
C TRP A 30 0.79 1.98 -14.87
N LEU A 31 2.06 1.66 -15.14
CA LEU A 31 3.19 2.22 -14.40
C LEU A 31 3.29 3.74 -14.60
N ASP A 32 3.14 4.24 -15.83
CA ASP A 32 3.20 5.67 -16.13
C ASP A 32 2.08 6.44 -15.41
N GLU A 33 0.85 5.90 -15.42
CA GLU A 33 -0.30 6.56 -14.81
C GLU A 33 -0.30 6.49 -13.28
N HIS A 34 0.05 5.35 -12.69
CA HIS A 34 -0.13 5.09 -11.26
C HIS A 34 1.12 5.20 -10.40
N CYS A 35 2.31 5.09 -10.99
CA CYS A 35 3.58 5.15 -10.27
C CYS A 35 4.36 6.46 -10.47
N SER A 36 3.74 7.49 -11.08
CA SER A 36 4.36 8.81 -11.18
C SER A 36 4.54 9.49 -9.82
N LEU A 37 5.56 10.34 -9.67
CA LEU A 37 5.81 11.08 -8.42
C LEU A 37 4.63 11.97 -8.02
N ARG A 38 3.86 12.49 -8.99
CA ARG A 38 2.66 13.28 -8.73
C ARG A 38 1.59 12.46 -7.99
N VAL A 39 1.48 11.16 -8.29
CA VAL A 39 0.53 10.23 -7.68
C VAL A 39 1.08 9.63 -6.39
N LEU A 40 2.36 9.19 -6.39
CA LEU A 40 2.95 8.52 -5.23
C LEU A 40 3.22 9.46 -4.05
N ARG A 41 3.64 10.72 -4.31
CA ARG A 41 3.94 11.69 -3.24
C ARG A 41 2.77 11.89 -2.27
N PRO A 42 1.54 12.22 -2.70
CA PRO A 42 0.42 12.36 -1.77
C PRO A 42 0.08 11.05 -1.06
N MET A 43 0.22 9.89 -1.72
CA MET A 43 -0.02 8.58 -1.10
C MET A 43 0.95 8.29 0.04
N VAL A 44 2.26 8.54 -0.18
CA VAL A 44 3.31 8.38 0.83
C VAL A 44 3.11 9.36 1.98
N LEU A 45 2.92 10.65 1.68
CA LEU A 45 2.75 11.67 2.72
C LEU A 45 1.48 11.43 3.56
N ASN A 46 0.39 11.00 2.93
CA ASN A 46 -0.81 10.64 3.66
C ASN A 46 -0.59 9.41 4.56
N THR A 47 0.17 8.42 4.09
CA THR A 47 0.55 7.25 4.88
C THR A 47 1.39 7.66 6.09
N LEU A 48 2.42 8.49 5.90
CA LEU A 48 3.25 9.00 6.99
C LEU A 48 2.44 9.80 8.00
N ARG A 49 1.54 10.68 7.52
CA ARG A 49 0.59 11.40 8.37
C ARG A 49 -0.27 10.45 9.18
N HIS A 50 -0.88 9.45 8.55
CA HIS A 50 -1.71 8.47 9.23
C HIS A 50 -0.92 7.71 10.30
N LEU A 51 0.29 7.24 9.98
CA LEU A 51 1.17 6.57 10.95
C LEU A 51 1.52 7.50 12.11
N SER A 52 1.79 8.77 11.85
CA SER A 52 2.09 9.76 12.90
C SER A 52 0.94 9.97 13.89
N THR A 53 -0.32 9.79 13.45
CA THR A 53 -1.51 9.99 14.28
C THR A 53 -2.05 8.70 14.91
N THR A 54 -1.66 7.53 14.38
CA THR A 54 -2.18 6.21 14.84
C THR A 54 -1.16 5.42 15.64
N THR A 55 0.07 5.90 15.72
CA THR A 55 1.17 5.29 16.47
C THR A 55 1.75 6.30 17.43
N SER A 56 2.61 5.83 18.32
CA SER A 56 3.33 6.70 19.26
C SER A 56 4.60 7.30 18.65
N ILE A 57 4.84 7.17 17.34
CA ILE A 57 6.11 7.52 16.68
C ILE A 57 6.62 8.95 16.97
N LEU A 58 5.73 9.91 17.17
CA LEU A 58 6.09 11.31 17.45
C LEU A 58 6.48 11.56 18.92
N SER A 59 6.00 10.73 19.84
CA SER A 59 6.20 10.90 21.29
C SER A 59 7.19 9.89 21.87
N ASP A 60 7.11 8.65 21.39
CA ASP A 60 7.99 7.55 21.78
C ASP A 60 8.20 6.58 20.59
N PRO A 61 9.27 6.80 19.79
CA PRO A 61 9.54 6.01 18.60
C PRO A 61 9.99 4.57 18.90
N SER A 62 10.38 4.27 20.14
CA SER A 62 10.86 2.95 20.54
C SER A 62 9.77 1.87 20.50
N HIS A 63 8.50 2.27 20.66
CA HIS A 63 7.33 1.39 20.60
C HIS A 63 6.85 1.07 19.18
N LEU A 64 7.33 1.77 18.16
CA LEU A 64 6.86 1.59 16.78
C LEU A 64 6.97 0.13 16.26
N PRO A 65 8.06 -0.63 16.52
CA PRO A 65 8.16 -2.02 16.09
C PRO A 65 7.06 -2.90 16.70
N GLU A 66 6.79 -2.76 18.00
CA GLU A 66 5.72 -3.49 18.70
C GLU A 66 4.35 -3.12 18.13
N GLN A 67 4.06 -1.82 17.98
CA GLN A 67 2.81 -1.33 17.40
C GLN A 67 2.59 -1.85 15.97
N ALA A 68 3.66 -1.99 15.17
CA ALA A 68 3.59 -2.58 13.84
C ALA A 68 3.25 -4.08 13.89
N THR A 69 3.87 -4.85 14.78
CA THR A 69 3.57 -6.28 14.97
C THR A 69 2.12 -6.48 15.44
N GLU A 70 1.66 -5.69 16.40
CA GLU A 70 0.28 -5.74 16.87
C GLU A 70 -0.74 -5.43 15.77
N ALA A 71 -0.47 -4.43 14.92
CA ALA A 71 -1.36 -4.06 13.83
C ALA A 71 -1.55 -5.23 12.85
N VAL A 72 -0.51 -6.01 12.58
CA VAL A 72 -0.59 -7.23 11.76
C VAL A 72 -1.42 -8.32 12.47
N CYS A 73 -1.20 -8.54 13.77
CA CYS A 73 -1.97 -9.53 14.54
C CYS A 73 -3.46 -9.18 14.63
N LYS A 74 -3.81 -7.90 14.84
CA LYS A 74 -5.20 -7.41 14.91
C LYS A 74 -5.96 -7.66 13.60
N ILE A 75 -5.31 -7.47 12.45
CA ILE A 75 -5.89 -7.74 11.12
C ILE A 75 -6.26 -9.23 10.96
N ASN A 76 -5.40 -10.14 11.42
CA ASN A 76 -5.67 -11.58 11.32
C ASN A 76 -6.84 -12.03 12.20
N LYS A 77 -7.02 -11.39 13.37
CA LYS A 77 -8.14 -11.70 14.27
C LYS A 77 -9.49 -11.30 13.68
N THR A 78 -9.58 -10.13 13.05
CA THR A 78 -10.82 -9.62 12.45
C THR A 78 -11.23 -10.37 11.18
N ALA A 79 -10.27 -10.95 10.45
CA ALA A 79 -10.55 -11.76 9.26
C ALA A 79 -11.09 -13.18 9.57
N GLY A 80 -10.94 -13.65 10.81
CA GLY A 80 -11.42 -14.98 11.23
C GLY A 80 -12.81 -14.98 11.88
N GLU A 81 -13.46 -13.82 12.01
CA GLU A 81 -14.77 -13.64 12.67
C GLU A 81 -15.91 -13.39 11.65
N THR A 82 -15.67 -13.57 10.35
CA THR A 82 -16.67 -13.47 9.26
C THR A 82 -16.75 -14.74 8.44
#